data_AF-A0A663LM44-F1
#
_entry.id   AF-A0A663LM44-F1
#
_cell.length_a   1.000
_cell.length_b   1.000
_cell.length_c   1.000
_cell.angle_alpha   90.00
_cell.angle_beta   90.00
_cell.angle_gamma   90.00
#
_symmetry.space_group_name_H-M   'P 1'
#
loop_
_entity.id
_entity.type
_entity.pdbx_description
1 polymer ?
#
loop_
_entity_poly.entity_id
_entity_poly.type
_entity_poly.pdbx_seq_one_letter_code
_entity_poly.pdbx_strand_id
1 'polypeptide(L)'
;MKVPAATLAILLVMAICSSAHNPLGESMATSCCVKYVSRSIPRANISSAYMTSNTCSLPGVVLVTKKGIQLCADPKAHWVQAHLKHFQALKN
;
A
#
# COMPACT_ATOMS: atom_id res chain seq x y z
N MET A 1 -19.44 45.79 18.01
CA MET A 1 -19.98 44.47 17.64
C MET A 1 -19.13 43.41 18.29
N LYS A 2 -19.66 42.70 19.29
CA LYS A 2 -18.93 41.75 20.13
C LYS A 2 -19.47 40.37 19.82
N VAL A 3 -18.82 39.69 18.87
CA VAL A 3 -19.16 38.31 18.51
C VAL A 3 -18.95 37.48 19.78
N PRO A 4 -19.98 36.79 20.29
CA PRO A 4 -19.84 36.05 21.53
C PRO A 4 -18.89 34.88 21.28
N ALA A 5 -17.83 34.79 22.08
CA ALA A 5 -16.81 33.75 21.95
C ALA A 5 -17.39 32.31 22.04
N ALA A 6 -18.61 32.17 22.56
CA ALA A 6 -19.31 30.90 22.73
C ALA A 6 -19.73 30.23 21.42
N THR A 7 -19.95 30.96 20.31
CA THR A 7 -20.34 30.34 19.03
C THR A 7 -19.16 29.76 18.24
N LEU A 8 -17.93 30.19 18.52
CA LEU A 8 -16.73 29.68 17.86
C LEU A 8 -16.34 28.26 18.29
N ALA A 9 -16.76 27.84 19.50
CA ALA A 9 -16.41 26.53 20.03
C ALA A 9 -17.16 25.37 19.35
N ILE A 10 -18.35 25.62 18.80
CA ILE A 10 -19.21 24.58 18.21
C ILE A 10 -18.70 24.17 16.82
N LEU A 11 -18.10 25.09 16.05
CA LEU A 11 -17.54 24.82 14.73
C LEU A 11 -16.31 23.89 14.76
N LEU A 12 -15.58 23.83 15.88
CA LEU A 12 -14.37 23.03 16.01
C LEU A 12 -14.65 21.52 16.17
N VAL A 13 -15.86 21.13 16.57
CA VAL A 13 -16.19 19.72 16.89
C VAL A 13 -16.52 18.90 15.64
N MET A 14 -16.95 19.51 14.53
CA MET A 14 -17.25 18.80 13.29
C MET A 14 -16.02 18.43 12.44
N ALA A 15 -14.81 18.91 12.81
CA ALA A 15 -13.60 18.62 12.05
C ALA A 15 -12.92 17.28 12.40
N ILE A 16 -13.36 16.60 13.47
CA ILE A 16 -12.57 15.51 14.08
C ILE A 16 -13.01 14.11 13.59
N CYS A 17 -14.15 13.98 12.91
CA CYS A 17 -14.71 12.65 12.60
C CYS A 17 -14.53 12.16 11.15
N SER A 18 -13.81 12.87 10.28
CA SER A 18 -13.69 12.52 8.86
C SER A 18 -12.27 12.17 8.44
N SER A 19 -11.61 11.28 9.17
CA SER A 19 -10.51 10.48 8.59
C SER A 19 -10.23 9.29 9.48
N ALA A 20 -11.19 8.36 9.52
CA ALA A 20 -10.85 6.96 9.71
C ALA A 20 -9.94 6.56 8.52
N HIS A 21 -8.65 6.82 8.69
CA HIS A 21 -7.60 6.36 7.81
C HIS A 21 -7.64 4.82 7.82
N ASN A 22 -8.32 4.27 6.83
CA ASN A 22 -7.95 2.98 6.27
C ASN A 22 -7.36 3.27 4.89
N PRO A 23 -6.06 3.58 4.77
CA PRO A 23 -5.41 3.54 3.47
C PRO A 23 -5.10 2.06 3.18
N LEU A 24 -6.12 1.20 3.14
CA LEU A 24 -6.00 -0.07 2.46
C LEU A 24 -6.22 0.20 0.97
N GLY A 25 -5.19 0.75 0.32
CA GLY A 25 -5.03 0.58 -1.13
C GLY A 25 -5.25 1.77 -2.04
N GLU A 26 -4.99 3.02 -1.61
CA GLU A 26 -4.95 4.14 -2.55
C GLU A 26 -3.85 5.15 -2.22
N SER A 27 -2.62 4.87 -2.66
CA SER A 27 -1.61 5.90 -2.82
C SER A 27 -0.68 5.55 -3.98
N MET A 28 -1.01 6.08 -5.15
CA MET A 28 -0.08 6.29 -6.26
C MET A 28 0.85 7.48 -5.93
N ALA A 29 1.52 7.41 -4.78
CA ALA A 29 2.76 8.12 -4.50
C ALA A 29 3.82 7.03 -4.37
N THR A 30 4.93 7.13 -5.09
CA THR A 30 6.03 6.15 -5.16
C THR A 30 6.09 5.23 -3.94
N SER A 31 5.39 4.10 -4.00
CA SER A 31 5.05 3.32 -2.81
C SER A 31 6.26 2.55 -2.38
N CYS A 32 7.04 3.13 -1.48
CA CYS A 32 8.05 2.40 -0.75
C CYS A 32 7.36 1.41 0.20
N CYS A 33 7.93 0.21 0.31
CA CYS A 33 7.46 -0.74 1.30
C CYS A 33 7.86 -0.26 2.70
N VAL A 34 6.94 -0.39 3.65
CA VAL A 34 7.22 -0.18 5.08
C VAL A 34 7.39 -1.50 5.83
N LYS A 35 6.69 -2.55 5.37
CA LYS A 35 6.72 -3.91 5.91
C LYS A 35 6.39 -4.93 4.82
N TYR A 36 6.82 -6.17 5.03
CA TYR A 36 6.48 -7.29 4.16
C TYR A 36 5.31 -8.10 4.71
N VAL A 37 4.55 -8.71 3.80
CA VAL A 37 3.59 -9.76 4.15
C VAL A 37 4.32 -10.99 4.67
N SER A 38 3.91 -11.50 5.82
CA SER A 38 4.51 -12.69 6.42
C SER A 38 4.03 -13.99 5.78
N ARG A 39 2.88 -13.97 5.10
CA ARG A 39 2.27 -15.15 4.48
C ARG A 39 2.55 -15.18 2.98
N SER A 40 2.80 -16.38 2.46
CA SER A 40 2.89 -16.59 1.02
C SER A 40 1.53 -16.40 0.37
N ILE A 41 1.51 -15.66 -0.74
CA ILE A 41 0.31 -15.42 -1.53
C ILE A 41 0.25 -16.46 -2.66
N PRO A 42 -0.84 -17.22 -2.81
CA PRO A 42 -1.00 -18.14 -3.93
C PRO A 42 -0.85 -17.42 -5.27
N ARG A 43 0.00 -17.94 -6.15
CA ARG A 43 0.28 -17.32 -7.46
C ARG A 43 -0.99 -17.06 -8.27
N ALA A 44 -1.98 -17.95 -8.19
CA ALA A 44 -3.25 -17.83 -8.88
C ALA A 44 -4.03 -16.53 -8.53
N ASN A 45 -3.72 -15.90 -7.39
CA ASN A 45 -4.34 -14.67 -6.94
C ASN A 45 -3.55 -13.42 -7.32
N ILE A 46 -2.34 -13.57 -7.87
CA ILE A 46 -1.46 -12.46 -8.25
C ILE A 46 -1.66 -12.17 -9.75
N SER A 47 -1.94 -10.90 -10.06
CA SER A 47 -2.11 -10.41 -11.42
C SER A 47 -0.80 -9.87 -11.99
N SER A 48 -0.02 -9.15 -11.19
CA SER A 48 1.27 -8.60 -11.60
C SER A 48 2.19 -8.40 -10.39
N ALA A 49 3.47 -8.20 -10.68
CA ALA A 49 4.49 -7.90 -9.68
C ALA A 49 5.50 -6.90 -10.23
N TYR A 50 5.95 -5.96 -9.41
CA TYR A 50 6.98 -4.99 -9.77
C TYR A 50 7.88 -4.64 -8.58
N MET A 51 9.08 -4.13 -8.86
CA MET A 51 10.04 -3.70 -7.84
C MET A 51 9.73 -2.26 -7.39
N THR A 52 9.91 -1.98 -6.10
CA THR A 52 9.92 -0.61 -5.59
C THR A 52 11.11 0.18 -6.13
N SER A 53 11.07 1.51 -6.04
CA SER A 53 12.21 2.37 -6.39
C SER A 53 13.46 2.03 -5.57
N ASN A 54 14.63 2.15 -6.19
CA ASN A 54 15.93 1.99 -5.52
C ASN A 54 16.21 3.07 -4.47
N THR A 55 15.42 4.16 -4.47
CA THR A 55 15.49 5.22 -3.45
C THR A 55 14.79 4.83 -2.14
N CYS A 56 14.03 3.72 -2.12
CA CYS A 56 13.37 3.25 -0.92
C CYS A 56 14.38 2.61 0.04
N SER A 57 14.34 3.01 1.32
CA SER A 57 15.18 2.42 2.36
C SER A 57 14.92 0.92 2.56
N LEU A 58 13.68 0.49 2.30
CA LEU A 58 13.29 -0.92 2.30
C LEU A 58 12.97 -1.35 0.86
N PRO A 59 13.88 -2.08 0.19
CA PRO A 59 13.60 -2.61 -1.15
C PRO A 59 12.50 -3.67 -1.06
N GLY A 60 11.55 -3.67 -1.99
CA GLY A 60 10.41 -4.58 -1.94
C GLY A 60 9.90 -4.97 -3.32
N VAL A 61 9.18 -6.08 -3.35
CA VAL A 61 8.35 -6.47 -4.50
C VAL A 61 6.92 -6.14 -4.17
N VAL A 62 6.29 -5.29 -4.96
CA VAL A 62 4.85 -5.06 -4.86
C VAL A 62 4.13 -6.09 -5.70
N LEU A 63 3.32 -6.92 -5.04
CA LEU A 63 2.43 -7.89 -5.66
C LEU A 63 1.04 -7.27 -5.78
N VAL A 64 0.52 -7.21 -7.00
CA VAL A 64 -0.85 -6.76 -7.27
C VAL A 64 -1.71 -8.00 -7.42
N THR A 65 -2.70 -8.15 -6.55
CA THR A 65 -3.66 -9.25 -6.64
C THR A 65 -4.69 -9.00 -7.75
N LYS A 66 -5.37 -10.04 -8.20
CA LYS A 66 -6.50 -9.92 -9.15
C LYS A 66 -7.65 -9.03 -8.65
N LYS A 67 -7.72 -8.79 -7.33
CA LYS A 67 -8.67 -7.87 -6.70
C LYS A 67 -8.16 -6.42 -6.63
N GLY A 68 -7.01 -6.11 -7.25
CA GLY A 68 -6.40 -4.78 -7.20
C GLY A 68 -5.63 -4.46 -5.92
N ILE A 69 -5.62 -5.38 -4.93
CA ILE A 69 -4.91 -5.17 -3.67
C ILE A 69 -3.40 -5.25 -3.92
N GLN A 70 -2.67 -4.26 -3.42
CA GLN A 70 -1.21 -4.18 -3.50
C GLN A 70 -0.58 -4.63 -2.17
N LEU A 71 0.38 -5.55 -2.24
CA LEU A 71 1.03 -6.14 -1.09
C LEU A 71 2.55 -6.10 -1.26
N CYS A 72 3.26 -5.64 -0.23
CA CYS A 72 4.72 -5.68 -0.20
C CYS A 72 5.22 -7.08 0.20
N ALA A 73 6.11 -7.64 -0.60
CA ALA A 73 6.75 -8.93 -0.34
C ALA A 73 8.28 -8.79 -0.35
N ASP A 74 8.93 -9.64 0.46
CA ASP A 74 10.39 -9.66 0.56
C ASP A 74 11.01 -10.25 -0.72
N PRO A 75 11.87 -9.50 -1.45
CA PRO A 75 12.54 -10.00 -2.65
C PRO A 75 13.44 -11.22 -2.39
N LYS A 76 13.85 -11.45 -1.14
CA LYS A 76 14.68 -12.60 -0.74
C LYS A 76 13.87 -13.84 -0.41
N ALA A 77 12.55 -13.72 -0.23
CA ALA A 77 11.72 -14.87 0.09
C ALA A 77 11.60 -15.83 -1.11
N HIS A 78 11.84 -17.12 -0.87
CA HIS A 78 11.88 -18.14 -1.93
C HIS A 78 10.59 -18.18 -2.76
N TRP A 79 9.42 -18.04 -2.12
CA TRP A 79 8.13 -18.04 -2.80
C TRP A 79 7.95 -16.81 -3.71
N VAL A 80 8.51 -15.64 -3.32
CA VAL A 80 8.45 -14.42 -4.14
C VAL A 80 9.30 -14.61 -5.40
N GLN A 81 10.52 -15.14 -5.25
CA GLN A 81 11.40 -15.42 -6.37
C GLN A 81 10.80 -16.45 -7.34
N ALA A 82 10.18 -17.50 -6.81
CA ALA A 82 9.47 -18.49 -7.62
C ALA A 82 8.35 -17.86 -8.45
N HIS A 83 7.58 -16.94 -7.86
CA HIS A 83 6.49 -16.24 -8.56
C HIS A 83 7.03 -15.25 -9.60
N LEU A 84 8.09 -14.51 -9.28
CA LEU A 84 8.70 -13.53 -10.18
C LEU A 84 9.25 -14.15 -11.46
N LYS A 85 9.83 -15.36 -11.40
CA LYS A 85 10.30 -16.09 -12.60
C LYS A 85 9.18 -16.27 -13.63
N HIS A 86 7.95 -16.51 -13.17
CA HIS A 86 6.79 -16.65 -14.05
C HIS A 86 6.35 -15.32 -14.65
N PHE A 87 6.40 -14.22 -13.89
CA PHE A 87 6.03 -12.90 -14.40
C PHE A 87 7.09 -12.33 -15.36
N GLN A 88 8.37 -12.62 -15.14
CA GLN A 88 9.45 -12.26 -16.07
C GLN A 88 9.32 -13.02 -17.39
N ALA A 89 9.01 -14.32 -17.34
CA ALA A 89 8.75 -15.13 -18.53
C ALA A 89 7.54 -14.64 -19.35
N LEU A 90 6.54 -14.02 -18.72
CA LEU A 90 5.37 -13.44 -19.41
C LEU A 90 5.64 -12.07 -20.06
N LYS A 91 6.76 -11.41 -19.72
CA LYS A 91 7.15 -10.11 -20.28
C LYS A 91 8.06 -10.26 -21.51
N ASN A 92 8.41 -11.49 -21.87
CA ASN A 92 9.36 -11.83 -22.93
C ASN A 92 8.65 -12.42 -24.16
#